data_AF-A0A7S0PRK9-F1
#
_entry.id   AF-A0A7S0PRK9-F1
#
_cell.length_a   1.000
_cell.length_b   1.000
_cell.length_c   1.000
_cell.angle_alpha   90.00
_cell.angle_beta   90.00
_cell.angle_gamma   90.00
#
_symmetry.space_group_name_H-M   'P 1'
#
loop_
_entity.id
_entity.type
_entity.pdbx_description
1 polymer ?
#
loop_
_entity_poly.entity_id
_entity_poly.type
_entity_poly.pdbx_seq_one_letter_code
_entity_poly.pdbx_strand_id
1 'polypeptide(L)'
;ASPGRGRGRGGRHVTNGPSPALITANIKNSKTMDEVLTNARKFMTFLNHIHLSAFWNTLSRLCSTASTSKSWFLDDAYSSTASAATARTTLVVTTSDDIGARELANIVHGL
;
A
#
# COMPACT_ATOMS: atom_id res chain seq x y z
N ALA A 1 9.74 38.49 -22.78
CA ALA A 1 10.35 37.61 -21.76
C ALA A 1 9.44 37.58 -20.55
N SER A 2 8.84 36.44 -20.23
CA SER A 2 8.03 36.24 -19.02
C SER A 2 8.79 35.26 -18.13
N PRO A 3 9.17 35.60 -16.89
CA PRO A 3 9.75 34.63 -15.98
C PRO A 3 8.61 33.79 -15.39
N GLY A 4 8.61 32.49 -15.72
CA GLY A 4 7.70 31.51 -15.16
C GLY A 4 7.89 31.34 -13.66
N ARG A 5 6.77 31.19 -12.94
CA ARG A 5 6.70 30.87 -11.52
C ARG A 5 7.18 29.43 -11.29
N GLY A 6 8.41 29.26 -10.84
CA GLY A 6 8.87 28.01 -10.24
C GLY A 6 8.36 27.88 -8.81
N ARG A 7 7.27 27.15 -8.58
CA ARG A 7 6.91 26.65 -7.24
C ARG A 7 7.80 25.45 -6.93
N GLY A 8 8.99 25.70 -6.38
CA GLY A 8 9.80 24.66 -5.76
C GLY A 8 9.13 24.18 -4.47
N ARG A 9 8.39 23.07 -4.53
CA ARG A 9 8.11 22.27 -3.33
C ARG A 9 9.20 21.21 -3.19
N GLY A 10 10.38 21.66 -2.77
CA GLY A 10 11.48 20.81 -2.35
C GLY A 10 11.42 20.63 -0.83
N GLY A 11 10.54 19.77 -0.35
CA GLY A 11 10.54 19.29 1.03
C GLY A 11 11.19 17.91 1.09
N ARG A 12 12.53 17.84 1.04
CA ARG A 12 13.27 16.59 1.20
C ARG A 12 13.21 16.20 2.67
N HIS A 13 12.17 15.49 3.08
CA HIS A 13 12.19 14.77 4.34
C HIS A 13 13.17 13.60 4.18
N VAL A 14 14.37 13.77 4.72
CA VAL A 14 15.34 12.69 4.89
C VAL A 14 14.75 11.77 5.96
N THR A 15 13.96 10.80 5.54
CA THR A 15 13.65 9.64 6.36
C THR A 15 14.65 8.58 5.93
N ASN A 16 15.32 7.91 6.88
CA ASN A 16 16.23 6.78 6.63
C ASN A 16 15.48 5.53 6.11
N GLY A 17 14.37 5.72 5.40
CA GLY A 17 13.45 4.71 4.92
C GLY A 17 13.33 4.72 3.40
N PRO A 18 12.76 3.67 2.82
CA PRO A 18 12.55 3.57 1.38
C PRO A 18 11.66 4.70 0.88
N SER A 19 11.95 5.19 -0.34
CA SER A 19 11.15 6.24 -0.98
C SER A 19 9.67 5.82 -1.06
N PRO A 20 8.70 6.65 -0.63
CA PRO A 20 7.27 6.33 -0.70
C PRO A 20 6.80 5.94 -2.11
N ALA A 21 7.33 6.61 -3.14
CA ALA A 21 7.04 6.30 -4.53
C ALA A 21 7.54 4.90 -4.92
N LEU A 22 8.70 4.49 -4.41
CA LEU A 22 9.27 3.17 -4.65
C LEU A 22 8.44 2.07 -3.97
N ILE A 23 8.00 2.30 -2.72
CA ILE A 23 7.12 1.36 -2.00
C ILE A 23 5.83 1.15 -2.80
N THR A 24 5.18 2.24 -3.20
CA THR A 24 3.95 2.19 -4.00
C THR A 24 4.17 1.46 -5.33
N ALA A 25 5.27 1.75 -6.04
CA ALA A 25 5.58 1.11 -7.31
C ALA A 25 5.78 -0.40 -7.17
N ASN A 26 6.54 -0.85 -6.16
CA ASN A 26 6.75 -2.27 -5.88
C ASN A 26 5.43 -3.00 -5.62
N ILE A 27 4.55 -2.41 -4.81
CA ILE A 27 3.22 -2.98 -4.52
C ILE A 27 2.37 -3.03 -5.79
N LYS A 28 2.18 -1.90 -6.49
CA LYS A 28 1.28 -1.82 -7.66
C LYS A 28 1.71 -2.73 -8.81
N ASN A 29 3.01 -2.87 -9.02
CA ASN A 29 3.57 -3.62 -10.14
C ASN A 29 3.65 -5.13 -9.88
N SER A 30 3.37 -5.58 -8.66
CA SER A 30 3.34 -7.00 -8.31
C SER A 30 2.38 -7.77 -9.24
N LYS A 31 2.89 -8.87 -9.80
CA LYS A 31 2.24 -9.76 -10.77
C LYS A 31 1.73 -11.03 -10.14
N THR A 32 2.26 -11.40 -8.97
CA THR A 32 1.86 -12.60 -8.24
C THR A 32 1.45 -12.27 -6.81
N MET A 33 0.72 -13.21 -6.19
CA MET A 33 0.32 -13.14 -4.79
C MET A 33 1.55 -13.07 -3.86
N ASP A 34 2.56 -13.87 -4.16
CA ASP A 34 3.82 -13.90 -3.42
C ASP A 34 4.53 -12.54 -3.44
N GLU A 35 4.60 -11.91 -4.61
CA GLU A 35 5.26 -10.61 -4.79
C GLU A 35 4.57 -9.51 -3.97
N VAL A 36 3.23 -9.42 -4.03
CA VAL A 36 2.51 -8.35 -3.32
C VAL A 36 2.61 -8.52 -1.80
N LEU A 37 2.50 -9.75 -1.30
CA LEU A 37 2.60 -10.05 0.13
C LEU A 37 4.03 -9.86 0.64
N THR A 38 5.03 -10.33 -0.12
CA THR A 38 6.45 -10.11 0.22
C THR A 38 6.80 -8.63 0.28
N ASN A 39 6.34 -7.83 -0.69
CA ASN A 39 6.55 -6.38 -0.67
C ASN A 39 5.85 -5.71 0.52
N ALA A 40 4.61 -6.10 0.83
CA ALA A 40 3.89 -5.57 2.00
C ALA A 40 4.63 -5.91 3.30
N ARG A 41 5.07 -7.16 3.48
CA ARG A 41 5.85 -7.59 4.64
C ARG A 41 7.16 -6.82 4.78
N LYS A 42 7.90 -6.64 3.68
CA LYS A 42 9.17 -5.90 3.64
C LYS A 42 9.03 -4.45 4.09
N PHE A 43 7.93 -3.79 3.71
CA PHE A 43 7.72 -2.36 3.96
C PHE A 43 6.69 -2.08 5.06
N MET A 44 6.24 -3.08 5.81
CA MET A 44 5.07 -3.02 6.70
C MET A 44 5.05 -1.79 7.63
N THR A 45 6.18 -1.46 8.25
CA THR A 45 6.31 -0.32 9.17
C THR A 45 6.24 1.04 8.48
N PHE A 46 6.51 1.10 7.17
CA PHE A 46 6.47 2.30 6.34
C PHE A 46 5.16 2.44 5.54
N LEU A 47 4.24 1.49 5.64
CA LEU A 47 2.95 1.58 4.96
C LEU A 47 2.09 2.67 5.60
N ASN A 48 1.59 3.57 4.76
CA ASN A 48 0.60 4.60 5.10
C ASN A 48 -0.67 4.35 4.27
N HIS A 49 -1.65 5.26 4.34
CA HIS A 49 -2.93 5.09 3.65
C HIS A 49 -2.80 4.90 2.13
N ILE A 50 -1.85 5.59 1.46
CA ILE A 50 -1.60 5.46 0.02
C ILE A 50 -1.07 4.06 -0.30
N HIS A 51 -0.08 3.58 0.47
CA HIS A 51 0.52 2.28 0.26
C HIS A 51 -0.48 1.14 0.52
N LEU A 52 -1.32 1.30 1.55
CA LEU A 52 -2.32 0.32 1.94
C LEU A 52 -3.46 0.22 0.92
N SER A 53 -3.95 1.35 0.41
CA SER A 53 -4.89 1.33 -0.75
C SER A 53 -4.25 0.58 -1.91
N ALA A 54 -3.05 0.96 -2.35
CA ALA A 54 -2.37 0.27 -3.46
C ALA A 54 -2.20 -1.25 -3.23
N PHE A 55 -1.94 -1.66 -1.99
CA PHE A 55 -1.84 -3.06 -1.57
C PHE A 55 -3.17 -3.78 -1.72
N TRP A 56 -4.25 -3.27 -1.14
CA TRP A 56 -5.56 -3.91 -1.19
C TRP A 56 -6.11 -3.99 -2.63
N ASN A 57 -5.89 -2.97 -3.47
CA ASN A 57 -6.29 -3.01 -4.90
C ASN A 57 -5.54 -4.11 -5.63
N THR A 58 -4.24 -4.22 -5.39
CA THR A 58 -3.39 -5.21 -6.06
C THR A 58 -3.70 -6.62 -5.60
N LEU A 59 -3.88 -6.81 -4.29
CA LEU A 59 -4.30 -8.08 -3.72
C LEU A 59 -5.65 -8.53 -4.28
N SER A 60 -6.65 -7.64 -4.29
CA SER A 60 -7.99 -7.92 -4.84
C SER A 60 -7.94 -8.31 -6.32
N ARG A 61 -7.18 -7.56 -7.13
CA ARG A 61 -6.96 -7.89 -8.55
C ARG A 61 -6.37 -9.28 -8.73
N LEU A 62 -5.36 -9.64 -7.94
CA LEU A 62 -4.69 -10.95 -8.03
C LEU A 62 -5.60 -12.09 -7.54
N CYS A 63 -6.37 -11.89 -6.47
CA CYS A 63 -7.40 -12.82 -6.01
C CYS A 63 -8.52 -13.04 -7.05
N SER A 64 -8.83 -12.03 -7.86
CA SER A 64 -9.87 -12.11 -8.88
C SER A 64 -9.43 -12.92 -10.12
N THR A 65 -8.14 -13.23 -10.26
CA THR A 65 -7.66 -14.08 -11.35
C THR A 65 -7.82 -15.56 -10.99
N ALA A 66 -8.47 -16.33 -11.86
CA ALA A 66 -8.90 -17.72 -11.61
C ALA A 66 -7.78 -18.74 -11.29
N SER A 67 -6.51 -18.35 -11.46
CA SER A 67 -5.34 -19.21 -11.22
C SER A 67 -4.82 -19.13 -9.78
N THR A 68 -5.10 -18.04 -9.07
CA THR A 68 -4.76 -17.93 -7.64
C THR A 68 -5.88 -18.60 -6.86
N SER A 69 -5.67 -19.89 -6.56
CA SER A 69 -6.61 -20.74 -5.83
C SER A 69 -7.37 -19.97 -4.74
N LYS A 70 -8.67 -20.28 -4.60
CA LYS A 70 -9.50 -19.85 -3.47
C LYS A 70 -8.86 -20.16 -2.10
N SER A 71 -7.75 -20.89 -2.04
CA SER A 71 -7.00 -21.25 -0.84
C SER A 71 -5.75 -20.42 -0.55
N TRP A 72 -5.50 -19.29 -1.21
CA TRP A 72 -4.28 -18.50 -0.93
C TRP A 72 -4.16 -18.11 0.56
N PHE A 73 -5.29 -17.95 1.25
CA PHE A 73 -5.35 -17.66 2.69
C PHE A 73 -5.07 -18.89 3.59
N LEU A 74 -4.97 -20.10 3.02
CA LEU A 74 -4.57 -21.31 3.76
C LEU A 74 -3.04 -21.40 3.92
N ASP A 75 -2.29 -20.61 3.17
CA ASP A 75 -0.87 -20.44 3.43
C ASP A 75 -0.69 -19.55 4.66
N ASP A 76 -0.01 -20.09 5.68
CA ASP A 76 0.19 -19.46 6.97
C ASP A 76 1.01 -18.16 6.86
N ALA A 77 1.98 -18.10 5.94
CA ALA A 77 2.78 -16.90 5.72
C ALA A 77 1.96 -15.80 5.04
N TYR A 78 1.09 -16.18 4.09
CA TYR A 78 0.21 -15.24 3.41
C TYR A 78 -0.88 -14.70 4.33
N SER A 79 -1.54 -15.57 5.09
CA SER A 79 -2.56 -15.17 6.06
C SER A 79 -2.00 -14.28 7.16
N SER A 80 -0.82 -14.60 7.69
CA SER A 80 -0.12 -13.77 8.69
C SER A 80 0.21 -12.37 8.14
N THR A 81 0.70 -12.30 6.90
CA THR A 81 1.01 -11.02 6.25
C THR A 81 -0.24 -10.19 6.00
N ALA A 82 -1.32 -10.81 5.52
CA ALA A 82 -2.61 -10.15 5.33
C ALA A 82 -3.18 -9.62 6.66
N SER A 83 -3.11 -10.42 7.73
CA SER A 83 -3.52 -10.01 9.08
C SER A 83 -2.71 -8.82 9.60
N ALA A 84 -1.39 -8.83 9.42
CA ALA A 84 -0.53 -7.69 9.77
C ALA A 84 -0.88 -6.44 8.95
N ALA A 85 -1.17 -6.58 7.66
CA ALA A 85 -1.63 -5.48 6.82
C ALA A 85 -2.99 -4.92 7.27
N THR A 86 -3.92 -5.79 7.71
CA THR A 86 -5.19 -5.38 8.33
C THR A 86 -4.95 -4.58 9.61
N ALA A 87 -4.13 -5.09 10.53
CA ALA A 87 -3.79 -4.39 11.77
C ALA A 87 -3.13 -3.03 11.49
N ARG A 88 -2.20 -2.98 10.52
CA ARG A 88 -1.56 -1.73 10.09
C ARG A 88 -2.58 -0.75 9.48
N THR A 89 -3.54 -1.26 8.73
CA THR A 89 -4.65 -0.48 8.17
C THR A 89 -5.48 0.16 9.27
N THR A 90 -5.90 -0.63 10.26
CA THR A 90 -6.65 -0.12 11.41
C THR A 90 -5.86 0.94 12.17
N LEU A 91 -4.58 0.71 12.45
CA LEU A 91 -3.72 1.70 13.11
C LEU A 91 -3.67 3.00 12.31
N VAL A 92 -3.33 2.92 11.03
CA VAL A 92 -3.21 4.11 10.17
C VAL A 92 -4.53 4.88 10.10
N VAL A 93 -5.66 4.20 9.93
CA VAL A 93 -7.00 4.82 9.90
C VAL A 93 -7.36 5.50 11.22
N THR A 94 -7.01 4.90 12.36
CA THR A 94 -7.41 5.39 13.68
C THR A 94 -6.50 6.46 14.25
N THR A 95 -5.25 6.58 13.76
CA THR A 95 -4.25 7.51 14.33
C THR A 95 -3.80 8.61 13.37
N SER A 96 -4.25 8.61 12.11
CA SER A 96 -3.83 9.61 11.13
C SER A 96 -4.82 10.75 11.07
N ASP A 97 -4.36 11.96 11.41
CA ASP A 97 -5.15 13.20 11.31
C ASP A 97 -5.50 13.58 9.86
N ASP A 98 -4.81 12.97 8.88
CA ASP A 98 -4.92 13.23 7.44
C ASP A 98 -5.86 12.26 6.69
N ILE A 99 -6.47 11.28 7.38
CA ILE A 99 -7.40 10.34 6.71
C ILE A 99 -8.81 10.91 6.75
N GLY A 100 -9.20 11.53 5.64
CA GLY A 100 -10.58 11.87 5.37
C GLY A 100 -11.41 10.64 4.97
N ALA A 101 -12.73 10.85 4.87
CA ALA A 101 -13.66 9.80 4.44
C ALA A 101 -13.31 9.21 3.06
N ARG A 102 -12.66 10.01 2.19
CA ARG A 102 -12.22 9.58 0.86
C ARG A 102 -11.03 8.62 0.94
N GLU A 103 -10.04 8.92 1.76
CA GLU A 103 -8.85 8.09 1.96
C GLU A 103 -9.25 6.76 2.61
N LEU A 104 -10.18 6.80 3.57
CA LEU A 104 -10.77 5.60 4.16
C LEU A 104 -11.53 4.77 3.11
N ALA A 105 -12.36 5.41 2.27
CA ALA A 105 -13.07 4.73 1.19
C ALA A 105 -12.09 4.08 0.19
N ASN A 106 -10.98 4.73 -0.15
CA ASN A 106 -9.97 4.17 -1.04
C ASN A 106 -9.29 2.92 -0.46
N ILE A 107 -9.07 2.89 0.87
CA ILE A 107 -8.55 1.71 1.56
C ILE A 107 -9.60 0.59 1.56
N VAL A 108 -10.84 0.90 1.94
CA VAL A 108 -11.91 -0.10 2.12
C VAL A 108 -12.35 -0.71 0.79
N HIS A 109 -12.54 0.11 -0.23
CA HIS A 109 -12.99 -0.35 -1.55
C HIS A 109 -11.85 -0.77 -2.47
N GLY A 110 -10.62 -0.47 -2.08
CA GLY A 110 -9.48 -0.67 -2.93
C GLY A 110 -9.58 0.15 -4.23
N LEU A 111 -9.77 1.46 -4.12
CA LEU A 111 -9.84 2.42 -5.24
C LEU A 111 -8.54 3.22 -5.40
#